data_AF-A0A061AAJ1-F1
#
_entry.id   AF-A0A061AAJ1-F1
#
_cell.length_a   1.000
_cell.length_b   1.000
_cell.length_c   1.000
_cell.angle_alpha   90.00
_cell.angle_beta   90.00
_cell.angle_gamma   90.00
#
_symmetry.space_group_name_H-M   'P 1'
#
loop_
_entity.id
_entity.type
_entity.pdbx_description
1 polymer ?
#
loop_
_entity_poly.entity_id
_entity_poly.type
_entity_poly.pdbx_seq_one_letter_code
_entity_poly.pdbx_strand_id
1 'polypeptide(L)'
;MTNKKLFHLYSDDEKFSIVQDHINNRLSIRACATKYKVAVTSIVMWLRSYRLHGKEGLKSQIGRKRGSGKGRPLGTFKPKTTIEELEKENIKLQIEIERLKKGYLVKGVGAKKVFISINNKNFKSLND
;
A
#
# COMPACT_ATOMS: atom_id res chain seq x y z
N MET A 1 -16.10 -18.61 -21.73
CA MET A 1 -14.75 -18.98 -21.24
C MET A 1 -13.87 -17.73 -21.21
N THR A 2 -13.69 -17.12 -20.05
CA THR A 2 -12.79 -15.96 -19.91
C THR A 2 -11.35 -16.47 -19.99
N ASN A 3 -10.68 -16.23 -21.11
CA ASN A 3 -9.26 -16.51 -21.29
C ASN A 3 -8.50 -15.72 -20.21
N LYS A 4 -8.07 -16.42 -19.15
CA LYS A 4 -7.37 -15.82 -18.02
C LYS A 4 -6.01 -15.37 -18.55
N LYS A 5 -5.88 -14.08 -18.88
CA LYS A 5 -4.65 -13.52 -19.43
C LYS A 5 -3.51 -13.80 -18.47
N LEU A 6 -2.66 -14.76 -18.82
CA LEU A 6 -1.47 -15.08 -18.06
C LEU A 6 -0.58 -13.83 -18.09
N PHE A 7 -0.19 -13.32 -16.93
CA PHE A 7 0.73 -12.20 -16.85
C PHE A 7 2.09 -12.66 -17.38
N HIS A 8 2.43 -12.25 -18.59
CA HIS A 8 3.73 -12.54 -19.17
C HIS A 8 4.76 -11.56 -18.62
N LEU A 9 5.76 -12.09 -17.91
CA LEU A 9 6.88 -11.33 -17.38
C LEU A 9 8.00 -11.32 -18.41
N TYR A 10 8.21 -10.18 -19.07
CA TYR A 10 9.30 -10.00 -20.02
C TYR A 10 10.64 -9.96 -19.29
N SER A 11 11.56 -10.82 -19.72
CA SER A 11 12.97 -10.79 -19.34
C SER A 11 13.66 -9.53 -19.88
N ASP A 12 14.83 -9.22 -19.34
CA ASP A 12 15.57 -8.01 -19.71
C ASP A 12 16.09 -8.09 -21.15
N ASP A 13 16.45 -9.29 -21.60
CA ASP A 13 16.91 -9.54 -22.97
C ASP A 13 15.78 -9.46 -24.00
N GLU A 14 14.58 -9.95 -23.67
CA GLU A 14 13.40 -9.79 -24.53
C GLU A 14 13.04 -8.31 -24.73
N LYS A 15 13.04 -7.52 -23.65
CA LYS A 15 12.79 -6.07 -23.74
C LYS A 15 13.85 -5.39 -24.60
N PHE A 16 15.12 -5.79 -24.45
CA PHE A 16 16.23 -5.23 -25.20
C PHE A 16 16.11 -5.53 -26.69
N SER A 17 15.77 -6.77 -27.06
CA SER A 17 15.51 -7.15 -28.46
C SER A 17 14.41 -6.30 -29.10
N ILE A 18 13.29 -6.10 -28.40
CA ILE A 18 12.17 -5.29 -28.89
C ILE A 18 12.56 -3.82 -29.09
N VAL A 19 13.30 -3.25 -28.14
CA VAL A 19 13.79 -1.87 -28.23
C VAL A 19 14.78 -1.72 -29.38
N GLN A 20 15.68 -2.68 -29.56
CA GLN A 20 16.67 -2.67 -30.63
C GLN A 20 16.02 -2.80 -32.01
N ASP A 21 14.96 -3.59 -32.14
CA ASP A 21 14.16 -3.69 -33.35
C ASP A 21 13.51 -2.36 -33.75
N HIS A 22 13.04 -1.59 -32.77
CA HIS A 22 12.49 -0.26 -33.04
C HIS A 22 13.58 0.72 -33.51
N ILE A 23 14.76 0.69 -32.88
CA ILE A 23 15.84 1.65 -33.13
C ILE A 23 16.61 1.31 -34.42
N ASN A 24 16.99 0.06 -34.62
CA ASN A 24 17.84 -0.38 -35.73
C ASN A 24 17.03 -0.69 -36.99
N ASN A 25 15.93 -1.45 -36.84
CA ASN A 25 15.11 -1.87 -37.97
C ASN A 25 14.04 -0.82 -38.34
N ARG A 26 14.04 0.35 -37.66
CA ARG A 26 13.08 1.47 -37.82
C ARG A 26 11.61 1.03 -37.82
N LEU A 27 11.30 -0.07 -37.13
CA LEU A 27 9.94 -0.58 -37.03
C LEU A 27 9.08 0.41 -36.22
N SER A 28 7.85 0.67 -36.65
CA SER A 28 6.94 1.49 -35.84
C SER A 28 6.60 0.77 -34.53
N ILE A 29 6.27 1.53 -33.48
CA ILE A 29 5.89 0.96 -32.16
C ILE A 29 4.71 -0.01 -32.32
N ARG A 30 3.76 0.28 -33.22
CA ARG A 30 2.63 -0.60 -33.54
C ARG A 30 3.09 -1.90 -34.22
N ALA A 31 4.03 -1.82 -35.15
CA ALA A 31 4.60 -3.01 -35.78
C ALA A 31 5.32 -3.91 -34.76
N CYS A 32 6.10 -3.32 -33.85
CA CYS A 32 6.74 -4.05 -32.74
C CYS A 32 5.69 -4.70 -31.81
N ALA A 33 4.63 -3.96 -31.45
CA ALA A 33 3.55 -4.47 -30.61
C ALA A 33 2.86 -5.71 -31.22
N THR A 34 2.60 -5.69 -32.53
CA THR A 34 2.02 -6.82 -33.24
C THR A 34 3.00 -7.99 -33.35
N LYS A 35 4.26 -7.72 -33.73
CA LYS A 35 5.30 -8.76 -33.90
C LYS A 35 5.56 -9.54 -32.60
N TYR A 36 5.68 -8.82 -31.48
CA TYR A 36 6.04 -9.41 -30.19
C TYR A 36 4.83 -9.63 -29.27
N LYS A 37 3.60 -9.38 -29.75
CA LYS A 37 2.35 -9.48 -28.98
C LYS A 37 2.42 -8.73 -27.64
N VAL A 38 3.05 -7.56 -27.64
CA VAL A 38 3.23 -6.71 -26.46
C VAL A 38 2.27 -5.53 -26.51
N ALA A 39 1.78 -5.08 -25.37
CA ALA A 39 1.04 -3.83 -25.30
C ALA A 39 1.92 -2.64 -25.74
N VAL A 40 1.37 -1.76 -26.58
CA VAL A 40 2.03 -0.55 -27.07
C VAL A 40 2.58 0.30 -25.92
N THR A 41 1.83 0.40 -24.83
CA THR A 41 2.21 1.15 -23.63
C THR A 41 3.49 0.60 -22.98
N SER A 42 3.66 -0.72 -22.91
CA SER A 42 4.87 -1.35 -22.37
C SER A 42 6.09 -1.00 -23.21
N ILE A 43 5.97 -1.03 -24.55
CA ILE A 43 7.07 -0.68 -25.46
C ILE A 43 7.47 0.79 -25.27
N VAL A 44 6.48 1.70 -25.17
CA VAL A 44 6.75 3.13 -24.91
C VAL A 44 7.49 3.32 -23.60
N MET A 45 7.09 2.61 -22.53
CA MET A 45 7.79 2.65 -21.24
C MET A 45 9.22 2.15 -21.35
N TRP A 46 9.46 1.02 -22.02
CA TRP A 46 10.80 0.47 -22.20
C TRP A 46 11.69 1.39 -23.03
N LEU A 47 11.17 1.98 -24.11
CA LEU A 47 11.91 2.97 -24.91
C LEU A 47 12.28 4.20 -24.09
N ARG A 48 11.37 4.70 -23.24
CA ARG A 48 11.65 5.83 -22.35
C ARG A 48 12.72 5.48 -21.33
N SER A 49 12.64 4.32 -20.68
CA SER A 49 13.65 3.86 -19.74
C SER A 49 15.00 3.64 -20.40
N TYR A 50 15.01 3.08 -21.61
CA TYR A 50 16.22 2.86 -22.39
C TYR A 50 16.90 4.18 -22.79
N ARG A 51 16.13 5.20 -23.18
CA ARG A 51 16.68 6.54 -23.49
C ARG A 51 17.31 7.21 -22.28
N LEU A 52 16.76 6.98 -21.07
CA LEU A 52 17.23 7.65 -19.86
C LEU A 52 18.41 6.92 -19.20
N HIS A 53 18.41 5.59 -19.22
CA HIS A 53 19.33 4.76 -18.44
C HIS A 53 20.04 3.67 -19.27
N GLY A 54 19.88 3.65 -20.59
CA GLY A 54 20.42 2.62 -21.47
C GLY A 54 19.88 1.22 -21.14
N LYS A 55 20.72 0.19 -21.31
CA LYS A 55 20.37 -1.21 -21.03
C LYS A 55 19.98 -1.43 -19.56
N GLU A 56 20.57 -0.68 -18.63
CA GLU A 56 20.23 -0.76 -17.19
C GLU A 56 18.77 -0.38 -16.91
N GLY A 57 18.20 0.53 -17.71
CA GLY A 57 16.80 0.95 -17.59
C GLY A 57 15.78 -0.14 -17.93
N LEU A 58 16.19 -1.19 -18.63
CA LEU A 58 15.33 -2.33 -18.98
C LEU A 58 15.32 -3.41 -17.90
N LYS A 59 16.26 -3.35 -16.94
CA LYS A 59 16.38 -4.35 -15.88
C LYS A 59 15.13 -4.42 -15.02
N SER A 60 14.64 -5.64 -14.82
CA SER A 60 13.47 -5.90 -13.97
C SER A 60 13.68 -5.34 -12.57
N GLN A 61 12.70 -4.56 -12.11
CA GLN A 61 12.64 -4.04 -10.75
C GLN A 61 11.77 -4.91 -9.82
N ILE A 62 11.19 -6.01 -10.34
CA ILE A 62 10.43 -6.96 -9.53
C ILE A 62 11.36 -7.54 -8.46
N GLY A 63 10.90 -7.55 -7.20
CA GLY A 63 11.63 -8.12 -6.06
C GLY A 63 12.77 -7.23 -5.51
N ARG A 64 13.08 -6.09 -6.12
CA ARG A 64 14.06 -5.16 -5.55
C ARG A 64 13.46 -4.45 -4.34
N LYS A 65 14.14 -4.56 -3.19
CA LYS A 65 13.81 -3.78 -1.99
C LYS A 65 13.91 -2.29 -2.38
N ARG A 66 12.78 -1.57 -2.34
CA ARG A 66 12.80 -0.10 -2.36
C ARG A 66 13.72 0.27 -1.19
N GLY A 67 14.83 0.96 -1.46
CA GLY A 67 15.94 1.14 -0.50
C GLY A 67 15.52 1.54 0.92
N SER A 68 16.43 1.39 1.87
CA SER A 68 16.24 1.75 3.28
C SER A 68 15.49 3.08 3.42
N GLY A 69 14.35 3.06 4.10
CA GLY A 69 13.49 4.24 4.32
C GLY A 69 12.31 4.42 3.35
N LYS A 70 12.15 3.57 2.32
CA LYS A 70 10.98 3.62 1.41
C LYS A 70 9.86 2.61 1.76
N GLY A 71 9.99 1.94 2.91
CA GLY A 71 8.94 1.11 3.50
C GLY A 71 8.05 1.89 4.46
N ARG A 72 6.98 1.26 4.95
CA ARG A 72 6.24 1.78 6.11
C ARG A 72 7.27 2.00 7.24
N PRO A 73 7.37 3.20 7.83
CA PRO A 73 8.27 3.41 8.96
C PRO A 73 7.95 2.35 10.01
N LEU A 74 8.95 1.57 10.39
CA LEU A 74 8.83 0.67 11.52
C LEU A 74 8.51 1.59 12.69
N GLY A 75 7.27 1.53 13.18
CA GLY A 75 6.83 2.42 14.27
C GLY A 75 7.88 2.38 15.35
N THR A 76 8.35 3.54 15.80
CA THR A 76 9.38 3.63 16.83
C THR A 76 8.83 2.97 18.08
N PHE A 77 9.08 1.68 18.26
CA PHE A 77 8.89 1.03 19.54
C PHE A 77 9.99 1.58 20.44
N LYS A 78 9.70 2.72 21.08
CA LYS A 78 10.46 3.17 22.22
C LYS A 78 10.06 2.24 23.37
N PRO A 79 11.01 1.59 24.08
CA PRO A 79 10.67 0.91 25.32
C PRO A 79 10.05 1.96 26.25
N LYS A 80 8.82 1.73 26.71
CA LYS A 80 8.12 2.69 27.57
C LYS A 80 8.89 2.76 28.89
N THR A 81 9.20 3.97 29.34
CA THR A 81 9.65 4.19 30.72
C THR A 81 8.47 3.95 31.67
N THR A 82 8.74 3.63 32.94
CA THR A 82 7.70 3.43 33.97
C THR A 82 6.71 4.61 34.03
N ILE A 83 7.20 5.83 33.77
CA ILE A 83 6.40 7.06 33.75
C ILE A 83 5.41 7.05 32.58
N GLU A 84 5.83 6.72 31.36
CA GLU A 84 4.93 6.68 30.19
C GLU A 84 3.84 5.60 30.32
N GLU A 85 4.12 4.51 31.04
CA GLU A 85 3.12 3.47 31.32
C GLU A 85 2.08 3.95 32.32
N LEU A 86 2.53 4.58 33.40
CA LEU A 86 1.67 5.19 34.41
C LEU A 86 0.78 6.28 33.82
N GLU A 87 1.31 7.13 32.94
CA GLU A 87 0.51 8.15 32.24
C GLU A 87 -0.59 7.52 31.37
N LYS A 88 -0.27 6.46 30.63
CA LYS A 88 -1.25 5.72 29.80
C LYS A 88 -2.33 5.07 30.66
N GLU A 89 -1.97 4.53 31.81
CA GLU A 89 -2.91 3.95 32.76
C GLU A 89 -3.80 5.03 33.39
N ASN A 90 -3.23 6.16 33.78
CA ASN A 90 -3.98 7.29 34.32
C ASN A 90 -5.03 7.81 33.32
N ILE A 91 -4.65 7.97 32.04
CA ILE A 91 -5.60 8.33 30.97
C ILE A 91 -6.71 7.29 30.84
N LYS A 92 -6.40 5.98 30.87
CA LYS A 92 -7.41 4.93 30.80
C LYS A 92 -8.38 4.99 31.97
N LEU A 93 -7.86 5.19 33.19
CA LEU A 93 -8.66 5.28 34.41
C LEU A 93 -9.55 6.52 34.39
N GLN A 94 -9.03 7.69 33.97
CA GLN A 94 -9.83 8.91 33.82
C GLN A 94 -10.98 8.72 32.85
N ILE A 95 -10.71 8.12 31.69
CA ILE A 95 -11.74 7.78 30.70
C ILE A 95 -12.80 6.85 31.31
N GLU A 96 -12.39 5.83 32.07
CA GLU A 96 -13.35 4.90 32.69
C GLU A 96 -14.20 5.59 33.76
N ILE A 97 -13.60 6.41 34.62
CA ILE A 97 -14.30 7.23 35.60
C ILE A 97 -15.34 8.13 34.92
N GLU A 98 -14.98 8.82 33.83
CA GLU A 98 -15.92 9.67 33.10
C GLU A 98 -17.12 8.89 32.56
N ARG A 99 -16.89 7.68 32.03
CA ARG A 99 -17.96 6.83 31.50
C ARG A 99 -18.89 6.35 32.60
N LEU A 100 -18.33 5.91 33.72
CA LEU A 100 -19.09 5.49 34.89
C LEU A 100 -19.90 6.65 35.49
N LYS A 101 -19.33 7.86 35.58
CA LYS A 101 -20.05 9.07 35.99
C LYS A 101 -21.22 9.40 35.07
N LYS A 102 -21.06 9.18 33.77
CA LYS A 102 -22.13 9.33 32.77
C LYS A 102 -23.10 8.14 32.75
N GLY A 103 -22.82 7.07 33.50
CA GLY A 103 -23.72 5.93 33.71
C GLY A 103 -23.71 4.90 32.58
N TYR A 104 -22.59 4.73 31.86
CA TYR A 104 -22.47 3.68 30.85
C TYR A 104 -21.17 2.88 30.93
N LEU A 105 -21.25 1.61 30.50
CA LEU A 105 -20.14 0.70 30.32
C LEU A 105 -19.77 0.59 28.85
N VAL A 106 -18.52 0.21 28.57
CA VAL A 106 -18.02 -0.04 27.21
C VAL A 106 -17.54 -1.48 27.10
N LYS A 107 -18.03 -2.22 26.10
CA LYS A 107 -17.53 -3.56 25.76
C LYS A 107 -16.92 -3.56 24.37
N GLY A 108 -15.84 -4.31 24.21
CA GLY A 108 -15.13 -4.44 22.93
C GLY A 108 -14.29 -3.22 22.55
N VAL A 109 -13.57 -3.34 21.44
CA VAL A 109 -12.65 -2.33 20.92
C VAL A 109 -12.85 -2.13 19.42
N GLY A 110 -12.44 -0.96 18.91
CA GLY A 110 -12.54 -0.61 17.49
C GLY A 110 -13.97 -0.76 16.95
N ALA A 111 -14.10 -1.45 15.82
CA ALA A 111 -15.40 -1.69 15.18
C ALA A 111 -16.38 -2.54 16.01
N LYS A 112 -15.91 -3.26 17.04
CA LYS A 112 -16.74 -4.09 17.93
C LYS A 112 -17.10 -3.37 19.24
N LYS A 113 -16.87 -2.06 19.33
CA LYS A 113 -17.15 -1.27 20.54
C LYS A 113 -18.66 -1.05 20.70
N VAL A 114 -19.19 -1.39 21.87
CA VAL A 114 -20.61 -1.24 22.25
C VAL A 114 -20.71 -0.51 23.58
N PHE A 115 -21.68 0.40 23.70
CA PHE A 115 -21.98 1.13 24.94
C PHE A 115 -23.23 0.54 25.60
N ILE A 116 -23.20 0.32 26.90
CA ILE A 116 -24.29 -0.28 27.67
C ILE A 116 -24.68 0.68 28.78
N SER A 117 -25.94 1.12 28.80
CA SER A 117 -26.45 1.98 29.87
C SER A 117 -26.59 1.21 31.17
N ILE A 118 -26.08 1.77 32.28
CA ILE A 118 -26.24 1.21 33.63
C ILE A 118 -27.53 1.72 34.26
N ASN A 119 -27.85 3.00 34.04
CA ASN A 119 -29.10 3.60 34.48
C ASN A 119 -30.04 3.60 33.27
N ASN A 120 -31.31 3.20 33.39
CA ASN A 120 -32.31 3.11 32.29
C ASN A 120 -32.59 4.43 31.51
N LYS A 121 -31.72 5.43 31.60
CA LYS A 121 -31.69 6.64 30.80
C LYS A 121 -31.32 6.29 29.35
N ASN A 122 -32.19 6.66 28.41
CA ASN A 122 -31.93 6.52 26.98
C ASN A 122 -30.86 7.54 26.53
N PHE A 123 -29.73 7.08 25.97
CA PHE A 123 -28.70 7.97 25.40
C PHE A 123 -29.13 8.68 24.11
N LYS A 124 -30.28 8.31 23.54
CA LYS A 124 -30.81 8.88 22.29
C LYS A 124 -31.34 10.31 22.46
N SER A 125 -31.42 10.82 23.69
CA SER A 125 -31.96 12.16 24.01
C SER A 125 -30.88 13.16 24.48
N LEU A 126 -29.59 12.89 24.26
CA LEU A 126 -28.48 13.80 24.58
C LEU A 126 -27.95 14.55 23.34
N ASN A 127 -28.78 14.63 22.31
CA ASN A 127 -28.59 15.50 21.15
C ASN A 127 -29.68 16.58 21.19
N ASP A 128 -29.58 17.51 22.13
CA ASP A 128 -30.20 18.84 22.06
C ASP A 128 -29.05 19.86 22.14
#